data_AF-A0A662WU25-F1
#
_entry.id   AF-A0A662WU25-F1
#
_cell.length_a   1.000
_cell.length_b   1.000
_cell.length_c   1.000
_cell.angle_alpha   90.00
_cell.angle_beta   90.00
_cell.angle_gamma   90.00
#
_symmetry.space_group_name_H-M   'P 1'
#
loop_
_entity.id
_entity.type
_entity.pdbx_description
1 polymer ?
#
loop_
_entity_poly.entity_id
_entity_poly.type
_entity_poly.pdbx_seq_one_letter_code
_entity_poly.pdbx_strand_id
1 'polypeptide(L)'
;MSATSSEAKTGHGAAPPLLQQEAQWRRARQALYEQLERSAEGGLNSDAVQASRCPQQGRDPGGEILIRLDDAVTVVCAEIPRAAAQQWQGITTAVVAAVRGEPKGTGTRSDRVGTTAESVYVSDPDVMHVTLFYTSHPDDLAPRNPGERKADRIEREVTQLRELATKFAPFRVTPVKVVLAASGAILLLLQCLNIDNMDTHRDSQALEAVKNAGSHAEFSVDLLRQEAQEFFPFVSAKGPSTIVHATLARVLSVDAVDAAVLTRVQAVCKQLSAQLASDADSNALVVEQLWHVDESHYIRPTGHTSVVSLGPRETSRPTSKALSASR
;
A
#
# COMPACT_ATOMS: atom_id res chain seq x y z
N MET A 1 -68.47 12.37 7.20
CA MET A 1 -68.45 10.89 7.23
C MET A 1 -67.94 10.44 5.87
N SER A 2 -66.79 9.80 5.68
CA SER A 2 -65.79 9.26 6.59
C SER A 2 -64.45 9.18 5.83
N ALA A 3 -63.36 9.36 6.57
CA ALA A 3 -62.00 9.10 6.14
C ALA A 3 -61.71 7.59 6.03
N THR A 4 -60.68 7.22 5.27
CA THR A 4 -59.70 6.13 5.54
C THR A 4 -58.61 6.22 4.45
N SER A 5 -57.42 6.74 4.76
CA SER A 5 -56.21 6.03 5.23
C SER A 5 -55.54 5.22 4.10
N SER A 6 -54.48 5.73 3.44
CA SER A 6 -53.08 5.70 3.86
C SER A 6 -52.58 4.30 4.25
N GLU A 7 -51.82 3.69 3.34
CA GLU A 7 -50.63 2.88 3.68
C GLU A 7 -49.57 3.07 2.59
N ALA A 8 -48.66 4.00 2.83
CA ALA A 8 -47.37 4.04 2.14
C ALA A 8 -46.51 2.91 2.71
N LYS A 9 -46.34 1.82 1.95
CA LYS A 9 -45.30 0.82 2.22
C LYS A 9 -43.93 1.45 1.94
N THR A 10 -43.24 1.85 3.00
CA THR A 10 -41.81 2.15 2.99
C THR A 10 -41.03 0.86 2.73
N GLY A 11 -40.79 0.57 1.45
CA GLY A 11 -39.85 -0.46 1.05
C GLY A 11 -38.46 -0.13 1.60
N HIS A 12 -38.01 -0.88 2.59
CA HIS A 12 -36.59 -0.95 2.95
C HIS A 12 -35.87 -1.66 1.80
N GLY A 13 -35.52 -0.90 0.76
CA GLY A 13 -34.64 -1.38 -0.29
C GLY A 13 -33.26 -1.64 0.30
N ALA A 14 -32.85 -2.90 0.37
CA ALA A 14 -31.45 -3.24 0.63
C ALA A 14 -30.58 -2.50 -0.40
N ALA A 15 -29.52 -1.84 0.06
CA ALA A 15 -28.57 -1.20 -0.84
C ALA A 15 -28.04 -2.24 -1.86
N PRO A 16 -27.87 -1.89 -3.14
CA PRO A 16 -27.31 -2.81 -4.14
C PRO A 16 -25.99 -3.42 -3.65
N PRO A 17 -25.66 -4.67 -4.05
CA PRO A 17 -24.56 -5.46 -3.46
C PRO A 17 -23.22 -4.71 -3.38
N LEU A 18 -22.89 -3.89 -4.38
CA LEU A 18 -21.66 -3.10 -4.41
C LEU A 18 -21.64 -2.00 -3.33
N LEU A 19 -22.74 -1.27 -3.13
CA LEU A 19 -22.82 -0.23 -2.10
C LEU A 19 -22.71 -0.84 -0.68
N GLN A 20 -23.26 -2.04 -0.48
CA GLN A 20 -23.09 -2.76 0.77
C GLN A 20 -21.63 -3.16 1.00
N GLN A 21 -20.96 -3.65 -0.06
CA GLN A 21 -19.56 -4.02 -0.02
C GLN A 21 -18.65 -2.81 0.27
N GLU A 22 -18.88 -1.69 -0.38
CA GLU A 22 -18.17 -0.42 -0.15
C GLU A 22 -18.32 0.07 1.30
N ALA A 23 -19.53 0.01 1.85
CA ALA A 23 -19.77 0.33 3.25
C ALA A 23 -19.07 -0.65 4.22
N GLN A 24 -18.89 -1.91 3.83
CA GLN A 24 -18.10 -2.87 4.60
C GLN A 24 -16.61 -2.54 4.53
N TRP A 25 -16.06 -2.25 3.36
CA TRP A 25 -14.65 -1.85 3.19
C TRP A 25 -14.31 -0.60 4.00
N ARG A 26 -15.16 0.43 3.95
CA ARG A 26 -14.96 1.66 4.73
C ARG A 26 -14.91 1.38 6.24
N ARG A 27 -15.87 0.60 6.76
CA ARG A 27 -15.91 0.21 8.18
C ARG A 27 -14.72 -0.65 8.59
N ALA A 28 -14.35 -1.63 7.76
CA ALA A 28 -13.24 -2.52 8.03
C ALA A 28 -11.90 -1.76 8.04
N ARG A 29 -11.70 -0.84 7.09
CA ARG A 29 -10.50 0.00 7.04
C ARG A 29 -10.41 0.93 8.25
N GLN A 30 -11.50 1.58 8.62
CA GLN A 30 -11.54 2.46 9.80
C GLN A 30 -11.19 1.68 11.08
N ALA A 31 -11.84 0.53 11.30
CA ALA A 31 -11.58 -0.32 12.46
C ALA A 31 -10.12 -0.80 12.51
N LEU A 32 -9.56 -1.18 11.36
CA LEU A 32 -8.15 -1.59 11.26
C LEU A 32 -7.19 -0.45 11.59
N TYR A 33 -7.46 0.77 11.10
CA TYR A 33 -6.58 1.92 11.37
C TYR A 33 -6.59 2.30 12.86
N GLU A 34 -7.75 2.23 13.51
CA GLU A 34 -7.89 2.42 14.96
C GLU A 34 -7.22 1.31 15.77
N GLN A 35 -7.26 0.06 15.29
CA GLN A 35 -6.54 -1.06 15.90
C GLN A 35 -5.04 -0.85 15.80
N LEU A 36 -4.51 -0.46 14.63
CA LEU A 36 -3.09 -0.23 14.41
C LEU A 36 -2.55 0.90 15.27
N GLU A 37 -3.30 2.01 15.37
CA GLU A 37 -2.96 3.17 16.20
C GLU A 37 -2.78 2.79 17.67
N ARG A 38 -3.63 1.90 18.18
CA ARG A 38 -3.59 1.43 19.58
C ARG A 38 -2.71 0.20 19.79
N SER A 39 -2.28 -0.46 18.72
CA SER A 39 -1.64 -1.78 18.82
C SER A 39 -0.37 -1.77 19.66
N ALA A 40 0.40 -0.68 19.63
CA ALA A 40 1.63 -0.54 20.39
C ALA A 40 1.43 0.08 21.78
N GLU A 41 0.21 0.36 22.26
CA GLU A 41 -0.03 0.99 23.58
C GLU A 41 0.55 0.16 24.74
N GLY A 42 0.53 -1.17 24.62
CA GLY A 42 1.10 -2.10 25.59
C GLY A 42 2.58 -2.44 25.38
N GLY A 43 3.26 -1.81 24.43
CA GLY A 43 4.62 -2.17 24.03
C GLY A 43 4.70 -2.78 22.63
N LEU A 44 5.93 -3.02 22.16
CA LEU A 44 6.18 -3.77 20.94
C LEU A 44 6.05 -5.27 21.20
N ASN A 45 5.51 -5.98 20.22
CA ASN A 45 5.45 -7.43 20.22
C ASN A 45 6.82 -7.99 19.78
N SER A 46 7.52 -8.63 20.71
CA SER A 46 8.87 -9.19 20.47
C SER A 46 8.91 -10.18 19.31
N ASP A 47 7.97 -11.11 19.26
CA ASP A 47 7.95 -12.14 18.21
C ASP A 47 7.73 -11.52 16.83
N ALA A 48 6.84 -10.54 16.72
CA ALA A 48 6.57 -9.83 15.46
C ALA A 48 7.76 -8.96 15.01
N VAL A 49 8.46 -8.32 15.95
CA VAL A 49 9.69 -7.56 15.67
C VAL A 49 10.80 -8.51 15.21
N GLN A 50 10.97 -9.66 15.88
CA GLN A 50 11.96 -10.68 15.51
C GLN A 50 11.67 -11.28 14.13
N ALA A 51 10.41 -11.62 13.83
CA ALA A 51 9.99 -12.06 12.50
C ALA A 51 10.31 -11.03 11.42
N SER A 52 10.24 -9.74 11.75
CA SER A 52 10.61 -8.65 10.83
C SER A 52 12.13 -8.48 10.62
N ARG A 53 12.98 -9.08 11.48
CA ARG A 53 14.46 -9.07 11.33
C ARG A 53 14.96 -10.12 10.35
N CYS A 54 14.36 -11.32 10.36
CA CYS A 54 14.74 -12.46 9.53
C CYS A 54 15.00 -12.07 8.05
N PRO A 55 14.15 -11.23 7.43
CA PRO A 55 14.35 -10.73 6.07
C PRO A 55 15.59 -9.84 5.85
N GLN A 56 16.04 -9.12 6.88
CA GLN A 56 16.91 -7.95 6.72
C GLN A 56 18.38 -8.22 7.05
N GLN A 57 18.68 -9.30 7.77
CA GLN A 57 20.05 -9.65 8.14
C GLN A 57 20.68 -10.75 7.27
N GLY A 58 20.00 -11.22 6.22
CA GLY A 58 20.48 -12.35 5.42
C GLY A 58 20.73 -13.61 6.25
N ARG A 59 20.12 -13.71 7.44
CA ARG A 59 20.12 -14.94 8.23
C ARG A 59 19.02 -15.83 7.69
N ASP A 60 19.38 -17.06 7.38
CA ASP A 60 18.41 -18.13 7.09
C ASP A 60 17.29 -18.07 8.14
N PRO A 61 16.02 -18.01 7.72
CA PRO A 61 14.94 -18.02 8.65
C PRO A 61 15.05 -19.28 9.50
N GLY A 62 15.20 -19.10 10.81
CA GLY A 62 14.98 -20.16 11.79
C GLY A 62 13.51 -20.57 11.72
N GLY A 63 13.20 -21.45 10.78
CA GLY A 63 11.86 -21.89 10.41
C GLY A 63 11.88 -22.35 8.95
N GLU A 64 11.74 -23.66 8.74
CA GLU A 64 11.91 -24.38 7.47
C GLU A 64 10.99 -23.89 6.33
N ILE A 65 11.34 -22.78 5.67
CA ILE A 65 10.81 -22.47 4.33
C ILE A 65 12.01 -22.45 3.38
N LEU A 66 12.36 -23.64 2.88
CA LEU A 66 13.25 -23.78 1.73
C LEU A 66 12.51 -23.27 0.49
N ILE A 67 12.50 -21.95 0.30
CA ILE A 67 12.12 -21.34 -0.99
C ILE A 67 13.13 -21.86 -2.00
N ARG A 68 12.71 -22.77 -2.87
CA ARG A 68 13.58 -23.27 -3.94
C ARG A 68 13.89 -22.13 -4.88
N LEU A 69 15.01 -22.21 -5.60
CA LEU A 69 15.41 -21.18 -6.59
C LEU A 69 14.29 -20.83 -7.59
N ASP A 70 13.43 -21.81 -7.88
CA ASP A 70 12.30 -21.68 -8.80
C ASP A 70 10.97 -21.29 -8.13
N ASP A 71 10.90 -21.26 -6.79
CA ASP A 71 9.69 -20.85 -6.08
C ASP A 71 9.60 -19.32 -6.18
N ALA A 72 8.91 -18.85 -7.22
CA ALA A 72 8.67 -17.42 -7.43
C ALA A 72 7.86 -16.86 -6.24
N VAL A 73 8.49 -16.01 -5.42
CA VAL A 73 7.81 -15.14 -4.45
C VAL A 73 7.60 -13.79 -5.12
N THR A 74 6.35 -13.39 -5.28
CA THR A 74 5.99 -12.30 -6.18
C THR A 74 4.88 -11.45 -5.60
N VAL A 75 5.08 -10.14 -5.67
CA VAL A 75 4.17 -9.14 -5.14
C VAL A 75 3.80 -8.11 -6.19
N VAL A 76 2.55 -7.67 -6.17
CA VAL A 76 2.06 -6.56 -6.98
C VAL A 76 1.85 -5.35 -6.07
N CYS A 77 2.44 -4.24 -6.47
CA CYS A 77 2.46 -3.00 -5.70
C CYS A 77 1.97 -1.82 -6.54
N ALA A 78 1.37 -0.83 -5.90
CA ALA A 78 1.21 0.51 -6.47
C ALA A 78 2.46 1.33 -6.16
N GLU A 79 3.01 1.98 -7.18
CA GLU A 79 4.16 2.86 -7.03
C GLU A 79 3.82 4.08 -6.18
N ILE A 80 4.75 4.46 -5.30
CA ILE A 80 4.80 5.81 -4.74
C ILE A 80 5.92 6.54 -5.47
N PRO A 81 5.61 7.56 -6.30
CA PRO A 81 6.62 8.29 -7.04
C PRO A 81 7.68 8.86 -6.09
N ARG A 82 8.95 8.80 -6.50
CA ARG A 82 10.10 9.28 -5.69
C ARG A 82 9.87 10.69 -5.13
N ALA A 83 9.28 11.59 -5.90
CA ALA A 83 8.98 12.95 -5.45
C ALA A 83 8.04 12.98 -4.24
N ALA A 84 6.99 12.14 -4.23
CA ALA A 84 6.08 12.00 -3.10
C ALA A 84 6.76 11.30 -1.91
N ALA A 85 7.56 10.24 -2.16
CA ALA A 85 8.35 9.59 -1.12
C ALA A 85 9.32 10.58 -0.43
N GLN A 86 9.94 11.48 -1.19
CA GLN A 86 10.80 12.56 -0.68
C GLN A 86 10.03 13.58 0.14
N GLN A 87 8.79 13.95 -0.25
CA GLN A 87 7.93 14.82 0.57
C GLN A 87 7.67 14.20 1.95
N TRP A 88 7.51 12.88 2.03
CA TRP A 88 7.28 12.17 3.29
C TRP A 88 8.56 11.83 4.06
N GLN A 89 9.74 12.19 3.54
CA GLN A 89 11.00 11.99 4.24
C GLN A 89 11.05 12.80 5.55
N GLY A 90 10.40 13.98 5.60
CA GLY A 90 10.26 14.77 6.83
C GLY A 90 9.49 14.03 7.92
N ILE A 91 8.41 13.34 7.53
CA ILE A 91 7.60 12.49 8.43
C ILE A 91 8.47 11.36 8.99
N THR A 92 9.16 10.65 8.09
CA THR A 92 10.04 9.53 8.45
C THR A 92 11.15 9.98 9.40
N THR A 93 11.80 11.10 9.10
CA THR A 93 12.88 11.69 9.90
C THR A 93 12.38 12.05 11.30
N ALA A 94 11.21 12.68 11.41
CA ALA A 94 10.64 13.07 12.70
C ALA A 94 10.35 11.86 13.60
N VAL A 95 9.78 10.79 13.03
CA VAL A 95 9.48 9.57 13.80
C VAL A 95 10.76 8.83 14.17
N VAL A 96 11.74 8.71 13.27
CA VAL A 96 13.02 8.04 13.56
C VAL A 96 13.82 8.79 14.61
N ALA A 97 13.86 10.13 14.56
CA ALA A 97 14.47 10.95 15.60
C ALA A 97 13.78 10.74 16.96
N ALA A 98 12.46 10.60 16.96
CA ALA A 98 11.72 10.25 18.17
C ALA A 98 12.10 8.86 18.69
N VAL A 99 12.30 7.85 17.84
CA VAL A 99 12.80 6.53 18.29
C VAL A 99 14.20 6.66 18.89
N ARG A 100 15.10 7.40 18.23
CA ARG A 100 16.50 7.57 18.67
C ARG A 100 16.69 8.42 19.92
N GLY A 101 15.66 9.17 20.32
CA GLY A 101 15.77 10.10 21.44
C GLY A 101 16.66 11.30 21.14
N GLU A 102 16.82 11.65 19.86
CA GLU A 102 17.55 12.84 19.46
C GLU A 102 16.79 14.08 19.96
N PRO A 103 17.40 14.94 20.80
CA PRO A 103 16.72 16.13 21.29
C PRO A 103 16.43 17.07 20.12
N LYS A 104 15.21 17.65 20.09
CA LYS A 104 14.92 18.84 19.29
C LYS A 104 15.86 19.96 19.74
N GLY A 105 16.97 20.13 19.04
CA GLY A 105 17.90 21.25 19.18
C GLY A 105 18.32 21.56 20.61
N THR A 106 19.33 20.88 21.14
CA THR A 106 20.31 21.42 22.10
C THR A 106 21.33 20.34 22.43
N GLY A 107 22.60 20.65 22.23
CA GLY A 107 23.72 19.73 22.37
C GLY A 107 24.00 19.36 23.82
N THR A 108 23.32 18.35 24.35
CA THR A 108 23.76 17.66 25.57
C THR A 108 23.55 16.16 25.39
N ARG A 109 24.68 15.45 25.28
CA ARG A 109 24.79 13.99 25.19
C ARG A 109 24.37 13.41 26.55
N SER A 110 23.28 12.65 26.59
CA SER A 110 22.84 11.91 27.77
C SER A 110 23.26 10.45 27.64
N ASP A 111 23.93 9.92 28.67
CA ASP A 111 24.30 8.51 28.86
C ASP A 111 23.07 7.62 29.08
N ARG A 112 22.22 7.48 28.07
CA ARG A 112 21.22 6.41 27.99
C ARG A 112 21.68 5.40 26.97
N VAL A 113 21.41 4.12 27.24
CA VAL A 113 21.65 2.98 26.33
C VAL A 113 21.28 3.42 24.92
N GLY A 114 22.31 3.71 24.13
CA GLY A 114 22.13 4.37 22.85
C GLY A 114 21.40 3.43 21.93
N THR A 115 20.24 3.85 21.45
CA THR A 115 19.68 3.29 20.22
C THR A 115 20.72 3.52 19.13
N THR A 116 21.54 2.51 18.86
CA THR A 116 22.54 2.56 17.80
C THR A 116 21.80 2.73 16.47
N ALA A 117 22.46 3.29 15.46
CA ALA A 117 21.88 3.47 14.12
C ALA A 117 21.27 2.18 13.53
N GLU A 118 21.64 1.01 14.07
CA GLU A 118 21.21 -0.34 13.69
C GLU A 118 19.83 -0.76 14.24
N SER A 119 19.23 0.02 15.16
CA SER A 119 17.97 -0.39 15.80
C SER A 119 16.71 -0.07 15.00
N VAL A 120 16.84 0.70 13.91
CA VAL A 120 15.73 1.10 13.03
C VAL A 120 16.18 1.01 11.57
N TYR A 121 15.46 0.24 10.77
CA TYR A 121 15.53 0.26 9.32
C TYR A 121 14.66 1.38 8.78
N VAL A 122 15.18 2.17 7.84
CA VAL A 122 14.41 3.20 7.13
C VAL A 122 14.20 2.72 5.70
N SER A 123 12.97 2.80 5.21
CA SER A 123 12.65 2.43 3.84
C SER A 123 13.34 3.36 2.85
N ASP A 124 13.92 2.78 1.80
CA ASP A 124 14.50 3.54 0.70
C ASP A 124 13.37 4.20 -0.12
N PRO A 125 13.40 5.54 -0.33
CA PRO A 125 12.42 6.23 -1.15
C PRO A 125 12.26 5.67 -2.57
N ASP A 126 13.31 5.06 -3.13
CA ASP A 126 13.31 4.54 -4.49
C ASP A 126 12.52 3.22 -4.65
N VAL A 127 12.16 2.58 -3.54
CA VAL A 127 11.35 1.33 -3.52
C VAL A 127 10.09 1.47 -2.67
N MET A 128 9.72 2.70 -2.30
CA MET A 128 8.51 2.95 -1.53
C MET A 128 7.27 2.63 -2.37
N HIS A 129 6.33 1.90 -1.78
CA HIS A 129 5.18 1.38 -2.51
C HIS A 129 4.01 1.08 -1.56
N VAL A 130 2.83 0.85 -2.15
CA VAL A 130 1.68 0.27 -1.47
C VAL A 130 1.52 -1.17 -1.95
N THR A 131 1.63 -2.14 -1.04
CA THR A 131 1.37 -3.54 -1.39
C THR A 131 -0.11 -3.73 -1.74
N LEU A 132 -0.39 -4.22 -2.94
CA LEU A 132 -1.76 -4.48 -3.39
C LEU A 132 -2.12 -5.92 -3.08
N PHE A 133 -1.37 -6.88 -3.60
CA PHE A 133 -1.59 -8.31 -3.35
C PHE A 133 -0.34 -9.11 -3.69
N TYR A 134 -0.25 -10.35 -3.20
CA TYR A 134 0.81 -11.28 -3.58
C TYR A 134 0.24 -12.28 -4.58
N THR A 135 0.96 -12.50 -5.68
CA THR A 135 0.71 -13.66 -6.56
C THR A 135 1.45 -14.90 -6.05
N SER A 136 2.29 -14.76 -5.02
CA SER A 136 2.93 -15.85 -4.26
C SER A 136 3.56 -15.28 -2.99
N HIS A 137 3.37 -15.92 -1.84
CA HIS A 137 3.97 -15.49 -0.57
C HIS A 137 4.82 -16.62 0.04
N PRO A 138 5.91 -16.35 0.80
CA PRO A 138 6.73 -17.41 1.40
C PRO A 138 5.91 -18.43 2.22
N ASP A 139 4.92 -17.95 2.99
CA ASP A 139 4.03 -18.77 3.81
C ASP A 139 2.78 -19.29 3.07
N ASP A 140 2.63 -19.00 1.78
CA ASP A 140 1.46 -19.34 0.96
C ASP A 140 1.83 -19.27 -0.54
N LEU A 141 2.67 -20.23 -0.94
CA LEU A 141 3.25 -20.30 -2.27
C LEU A 141 2.19 -20.68 -3.30
N ALA A 142 2.22 -20.03 -4.47
CA ALA A 142 1.34 -20.44 -5.55
C ALA A 142 1.69 -21.84 -6.07
N PRO A 143 0.69 -22.60 -6.56
CA PRO A 143 0.91 -23.91 -7.15
C PRO A 143 1.91 -23.86 -8.31
N ARG A 144 2.79 -24.87 -8.39
CA ARG A 144 3.75 -25.03 -9.50
C ARG A 144 3.13 -25.85 -10.62
N ASN A 145 3.17 -25.34 -11.83
CA ASN A 145 2.87 -26.15 -13.00
C ASN A 145 4.06 -27.09 -13.30
N PRO A 146 3.83 -28.39 -13.58
CA PRO A 146 4.92 -29.30 -13.93
C PRO A 146 5.72 -28.80 -15.14
N GLY A 147 7.04 -28.69 -14.98
CA GLY A 147 7.95 -28.25 -16.06
C GLY A 147 7.98 -26.75 -16.33
N GLU A 148 7.17 -25.94 -15.63
CA GLU A 148 7.20 -24.49 -15.75
C GLU A 148 8.44 -23.90 -15.08
N ARG A 149 9.14 -23.02 -15.80
CA ARG A 149 10.26 -22.25 -15.23
C ARG A 149 9.73 -21.00 -14.56
N LYS A 150 10.45 -20.54 -13.53
CA LYS A 150 10.15 -19.28 -12.82
C LYS A 150 9.98 -18.07 -13.76
N ALA A 151 10.84 -17.95 -14.79
CA ALA A 151 10.76 -16.86 -15.76
C ALA A 151 9.45 -16.88 -16.57
N ASP A 152 9.01 -18.07 -17.01
CA ASP A 152 7.78 -18.23 -17.80
C ASP A 152 6.54 -17.84 -16.96
N ARG A 153 6.57 -18.18 -15.65
CA ARG A 153 5.55 -17.75 -14.69
C ARG A 153 5.52 -16.23 -14.52
N ILE A 154 6.67 -15.59 -14.30
CA ILE A 154 6.77 -14.14 -14.13
C ILE A 154 6.24 -13.43 -15.39
N GLU A 155 6.62 -13.88 -16.58
CA GLU A 155 6.15 -13.29 -17.84
C GLU A 155 4.62 -13.36 -17.99
N ARG A 156 4.01 -14.51 -17.64
CA ARG A 156 2.55 -14.64 -17.61
C ARG A 156 1.92 -13.68 -16.61
N GLU A 157 2.41 -13.63 -15.37
CA GLU A 157 1.85 -12.76 -14.33
C GLU A 157 1.96 -11.28 -14.70
N VAL A 158 3.06 -10.85 -15.33
CA VAL A 158 3.23 -9.48 -15.85
C VAL A 158 2.25 -9.21 -16.99
N THR A 159 1.99 -10.19 -17.86
CA THR A 159 0.99 -10.06 -18.93
C THR A 159 -0.42 -9.90 -18.35
N GLN A 160 -0.77 -10.72 -17.36
CA GLN A 160 -2.04 -10.59 -16.63
C GLN A 160 -2.15 -9.25 -15.91
N LEU A 161 -1.06 -8.76 -15.31
CA LEU A 161 -1.04 -7.44 -14.67
C LEU A 161 -1.30 -6.32 -15.67
N ARG A 162 -0.75 -6.41 -16.89
CA ARG A 162 -1.03 -5.44 -17.96
C ARG A 162 -2.50 -5.45 -18.35
N GLU A 163 -3.10 -6.63 -18.49
CA GLU A 163 -4.53 -6.75 -18.80
C GLU A 163 -5.40 -6.21 -17.67
N LEU A 164 -5.10 -6.55 -16.41
CA LEU A 164 -5.76 -6.00 -15.23
C LEU A 164 -5.68 -4.46 -15.23
N ALA A 165 -4.49 -3.90 -15.45
CA ALA A 165 -4.25 -2.45 -15.40
C ALA A 165 -5.09 -1.64 -16.39
N THR A 166 -5.47 -2.22 -17.54
CA THR A 166 -6.37 -1.57 -18.50
C THR A 166 -7.80 -1.38 -18.00
N LYS A 167 -8.21 -2.12 -16.97
CA LYS A 167 -9.55 -2.03 -16.36
C LYS A 167 -9.66 -0.90 -15.34
N PHE A 168 -8.56 -0.23 -15.02
CA PHE A 168 -8.48 0.80 -13.98
C PHE A 168 -7.85 2.07 -14.52
N ALA A 169 -8.39 3.22 -14.15
CA ALA A 169 -7.73 4.50 -14.35
C ALA A 169 -6.68 4.76 -13.25
N PRO A 170 -5.68 5.62 -13.51
CA PRO A 170 -4.88 6.20 -12.45
C PRO A 170 -5.75 6.78 -11.33
N PHE A 171 -5.33 6.61 -10.08
CA PHE A 171 -6.12 7.01 -8.92
C PHE A 171 -5.31 7.83 -7.93
N ARG A 172 -6.00 8.70 -7.18
CA ARG A 172 -5.37 9.56 -6.19
C ARG A 172 -5.35 8.87 -4.83
N VAL A 173 -4.22 8.97 -4.13
CA VAL A 173 -4.09 8.55 -2.74
C VAL A 173 -3.54 9.68 -1.90
N THR A 174 -4.00 9.78 -0.65
CA THR A 174 -3.47 10.75 0.31
C THR A 174 -3.11 10.07 1.63
N PRO A 175 -2.05 10.52 2.32
CA PRO A 175 -1.77 10.13 3.69
C PRO A 175 -2.80 10.66 4.68
N VAL A 176 -3.22 9.79 5.60
CA VAL A 176 -4.23 10.15 6.62
C VAL A 176 -3.72 9.97 8.05
N LYS A 177 -2.81 9.03 8.29
CA LYS A 177 -2.24 8.77 9.62
C LYS A 177 -0.83 8.25 9.55
N VAL A 178 -0.06 8.51 10.60
CA VAL A 178 1.23 7.88 10.88
C VAL A 178 1.06 7.04 12.14
N VAL A 179 1.45 5.77 12.09
CA VAL A 179 1.31 4.86 13.24
C VAL A 179 2.59 4.06 13.48
N LEU A 180 2.88 3.79 14.75
CA LEU A 180 3.80 2.72 15.14
C LEU A 180 2.96 1.50 15.52
N ALA A 181 3.03 0.45 14.71
CA ALA A 181 2.33 -0.80 15.00
C ALA A 181 3.12 -1.64 16.02
N ALA A 182 2.43 -2.53 16.73
CA ALA A 182 3.04 -3.47 17.69
C ALA A 182 4.16 -4.31 17.08
N SER A 183 4.10 -4.59 15.77
CA SER A 183 5.14 -5.30 15.01
C SER A 183 6.45 -4.52 14.86
N GLY A 184 6.53 -3.29 15.35
CA GLY A 184 7.65 -2.38 15.14
C GLY A 184 7.60 -1.65 13.80
N ALA A 185 6.60 -1.91 12.96
CA ALA A 185 6.45 -1.19 11.69
C ALA A 185 5.94 0.24 11.92
N ILE A 186 6.62 1.21 11.32
CA ILE A 186 6.19 2.61 11.24
C ILE A 186 5.53 2.79 9.88
N LEU A 187 4.21 3.01 9.90
CA LEU A 187 3.38 3.01 8.70
C LEU A 187 2.83 4.40 8.44
N LEU A 188 2.82 4.78 7.16
CA LEU A 188 2.00 5.86 6.63
C LEU A 188 0.72 5.23 6.08
N LEU A 189 -0.40 5.44 6.77
CA LEU A 189 -1.71 4.96 6.35
C LEU A 189 -2.29 5.92 5.32
N LEU A 190 -2.85 5.36 4.25
CA LEU A 190 -3.31 6.10 3.08
C LEU A 190 -4.81 5.86 2.85
N GLN A 191 -5.45 6.75 2.11
CA GLN A 191 -6.80 6.59 1.58
C GLN A 191 -6.83 6.98 0.10
N CYS A 192 -7.65 6.30 -0.70
CA CYS A 192 -7.93 6.76 -2.05
C CYS A 192 -8.95 7.90 -1.99
N LEU A 193 -8.75 8.93 -2.79
CA LEU A 193 -9.64 10.08 -2.84
C LEU A 193 -10.75 9.87 -3.89
N ASN A 194 -11.92 10.42 -3.62
CA ASN A 194 -12.96 10.53 -4.63
C ASN A 194 -12.57 11.60 -5.68
N ILE A 195 -12.94 11.40 -6.95
CA ILE A 195 -12.57 12.29 -8.06
C ILE A 195 -13.66 13.38 -8.27
N ASP A 196 -14.41 13.74 -7.22
CA ASP A 196 -15.53 14.69 -7.35
C ASP A 196 -15.12 16.10 -7.83
N ASN A 197 -13.82 16.41 -7.91
CA ASN A 197 -13.28 17.74 -8.27
C ASN A 197 -12.38 17.78 -9.52
N MET A 198 -12.37 16.75 -10.38
CA MET A 198 -11.70 16.88 -11.67
C MET A 198 -12.73 17.20 -12.74
N ASP A 199 -12.61 18.41 -13.33
CA ASP A 199 -13.21 18.81 -14.61
C ASP A 199 -12.83 17.77 -15.69
N THR A 200 -13.62 16.71 -15.78
CA THR A 200 -13.48 15.67 -16.78
C THR A 200 -14.28 16.09 -18.01
N HIS A 201 -13.79 17.12 -18.70
CA HIS A 201 -14.07 17.32 -20.13
C HIS A 201 -13.36 16.27 -21.01
N ARG A 202 -13.12 15.05 -20.50
CA ARG A 202 -12.68 13.91 -21.28
C ARG A 202 -13.84 12.94 -21.40
N ASP A 203 -14.35 12.85 -22.63
CA ASP A 203 -15.23 11.83 -23.20
C ASP A 203 -15.87 10.87 -22.18
N SER A 204 -17.08 11.22 -21.74
CA SER A 204 -17.88 10.49 -20.74
C SER A 204 -18.09 8.99 -21.05
N GLN A 205 -17.85 8.55 -22.29
CA GLN A 205 -17.91 7.13 -22.66
C GLN A 205 -16.65 6.32 -22.28
N ALA A 206 -15.47 6.94 -22.18
CA ALA A 206 -14.25 6.25 -21.77
C ALA A 206 -14.17 6.09 -20.24
N LEU A 207 -14.82 6.97 -19.48
CA LEU A 207 -14.85 6.94 -18.02
C LEU A 207 -15.75 5.80 -17.49
N GLU A 208 -16.83 5.43 -18.18
CA GLU A 208 -17.71 4.31 -17.76
C GLU A 208 -17.09 2.91 -17.97
N ALA A 209 -15.98 2.81 -18.72
CA ALA A 209 -15.35 1.53 -19.01
C ALA A 209 -14.38 1.04 -17.91
N VAL A 210 -13.93 1.92 -17.01
CA VAL A 210 -12.96 1.59 -15.96
C VAL A 210 -13.64 1.41 -14.61
N LYS A 211 -13.16 0.46 -13.81
CA LYS A 211 -13.83 0.00 -12.58
C LYS A 211 -13.84 1.03 -11.44
N ASN A 212 -12.89 1.95 -11.42
CA ASN A 212 -12.70 2.93 -10.35
C ASN A 212 -13.09 4.36 -10.74
N ALA A 213 -14.03 4.53 -11.68
CA ALA A 213 -14.54 5.84 -12.07
C ALA A 213 -15.59 6.39 -11.09
N GLY A 214 -15.74 7.72 -11.07
CA GLY A 214 -16.75 8.41 -10.28
C GLY A 214 -16.66 8.05 -8.80
N SER A 215 -17.81 7.74 -8.20
CA SER A 215 -17.95 7.39 -6.78
C SER A 215 -17.14 6.16 -6.33
N HIS A 216 -16.65 5.35 -7.28
CA HIS A 216 -15.86 4.15 -6.99
C HIS A 216 -14.37 4.44 -6.79
N ALA A 217 -13.91 5.67 -7.04
CA ALA A 217 -12.50 6.05 -6.93
C ALA A 217 -11.93 5.87 -5.51
N GLU A 218 -12.73 6.10 -4.46
CA GLU A 218 -12.37 5.85 -3.05
C GLU A 218 -11.99 4.37 -2.79
N PHE A 219 -12.47 3.46 -3.63
CA PHE A 219 -12.28 2.02 -3.51
C PHE A 219 -11.32 1.44 -4.54
N SER A 220 -10.51 2.29 -5.19
CA SER A 220 -9.58 1.87 -6.26
C SER A 220 -8.72 0.67 -5.87
N VAL A 221 -8.13 0.68 -4.67
CA VAL A 221 -7.29 -0.43 -4.18
C VAL A 221 -8.11 -1.68 -3.86
N ASP A 222 -9.29 -1.54 -3.26
CA ASP A 222 -10.14 -2.68 -2.90
C ASP A 222 -10.69 -3.38 -4.14
N LEU A 223 -11.18 -2.60 -5.10
CA LEU A 223 -11.66 -3.08 -6.40
C LEU A 223 -10.53 -3.77 -7.18
N LEU A 224 -9.32 -3.21 -7.15
CA LEU A 224 -8.15 -3.82 -7.79
C LEU A 224 -7.81 -5.17 -7.15
N ARG A 225 -7.81 -5.26 -5.82
CA ARG A 225 -7.60 -6.52 -5.09
C ARG A 225 -8.68 -7.56 -5.41
N GLN A 226 -9.95 -7.13 -5.42
CA GLN A 226 -11.07 -8.00 -5.76
C GLN A 226 -10.93 -8.53 -7.19
N GLU A 227 -10.68 -7.65 -8.16
CA GLU A 227 -10.50 -8.05 -9.56
C GLU A 227 -9.29 -8.97 -9.73
N ALA A 228 -8.19 -8.72 -9.00
CA ALA A 228 -7.02 -9.60 -9.04
C ALA A 228 -7.34 -11.01 -8.55
N GLN A 229 -8.15 -11.14 -7.48
CA GLN A 229 -8.57 -12.44 -6.94
C GLN A 229 -9.38 -13.27 -7.95
N GLU A 230 -10.15 -12.60 -8.81
CA GLU A 230 -10.95 -13.24 -9.87
C GLU A 230 -10.12 -13.52 -11.14
N PHE A 231 -9.11 -12.68 -11.41
CA PHE A 231 -8.39 -12.68 -12.69
C PHE A 231 -7.10 -13.49 -12.69
N PHE A 232 -6.35 -13.50 -11.58
CA PHE A 232 -5.11 -14.27 -11.46
C PHE A 232 -5.41 -15.72 -11.07
N PRO A 233 -4.62 -16.70 -11.56
CA PRO A 233 -4.83 -18.11 -11.23
C PRO A 233 -4.61 -18.39 -9.73
N PHE A 234 -3.83 -17.53 -9.07
CA PHE A 234 -3.59 -17.58 -7.65
C PHE A 234 -3.29 -16.16 -7.12
N VAL A 235 -3.95 -15.82 -6.02
CA VAL A 235 -3.63 -14.66 -5.18
C VAL A 235 -3.56 -15.18 -3.76
N SER A 236 -2.45 -14.89 -3.08
CA SER A 236 -2.18 -15.41 -1.75
C SER A 236 -3.14 -14.82 -0.71
N ALA A 237 -3.61 -15.68 0.19
CA ALA A 237 -4.39 -15.30 1.36
C ALA A 237 -3.57 -14.52 2.41
N LYS A 238 -2.24 -14.46 2.27
CA LYS A 238 -1.33 -13.67 3.11
C LYS A 238 -1.26 -12.19 2.69
N GLY A 239 -1.91 -11.83 1.58
CA GLY A 239 -1.98 -10.44 1.12
C GLY A 239 -2.78 -9.52 2.04
N PRO A 240 -2.55 -8.19 1.92
CA PRO A 240 -3.30 -7.22 2.69
C PRO A 240 -4.77 -7.23 2.26
N SER A 241 -5.68 -7.45 3.21
CA SER A 241 -7.12 -7.46 2.93
C SER A 241 -7.70 -6.05 2.76
N THR A 242 -7.44 -5.15 3.71
CA THR A 242 -8.09 -3.81 3.74
C THR A 242 -7.14 -2.65 4.05
N ILE A 243 -5.92 -2.92 4.52
CA ILE A 243 -4.93 -1.87 4.80
C ILE A 243 -4.40 -1.27 3.50
N VAL A 244 -4.30 0.06 3.45
CA VAL A 244 -3.60 0.79 2.37
C VAL A 244 -2.51 1.61 3.04
N HIS A 245 -1.25 1.21 2.87
CA HIS A 245 -0.15 1.83 3.59
C HIS A 245 1.16 1.80 2.80
N ALA A 246 2.04 2.74 3.14
CA ALA A 246 3.46 2.67 2.85
C ALA A 246 4.23 2.41 4.14
N THR A 247 5.24 1.53 4.09
CA THR A 247 6.15 1.35 5.23
C THR A 247 7.21 2.44 5.19
N LEU A 248 7.30 3.28 6.22
CA LEU A 248 8.32 4.34 6.32
C LEU A 248 9.62 3.82 6.95
N ALA A 249 9.47 3.04 8.01
CA ALA A 249 10.57 2.50 8.78
C ALA A 249 10.12 1.25 9.56
N ARG A 250 11.07 0.50 10.09
CA ARG A 250 10.84 -0.64 10.98
C ARG A 250 11.80 -0.60 12.15
N VAL A 251 11.28 -0.68 13.36
CA VAL A 251 12.07 -0.93 14.56
C VAL A 251 12.56 -2.37 14.50
N LEU A 252 13.88 -2.53 14.55
CA LEU A 252 14.51 -3.83 14.54
C LEU A 252 14.77 -4.34 15.95
N SER A 253 14.87 -3.48 16.96
CA SER A 253 15.06 -3.93 18.35
C SER A 253 13.94 -3.57 19.29
N VAL A 254 13.37 -4.55 19.98
CA VAL A 254 12.42 -4.29 21.08
C VAL A 254 13.11 -3.59 22.24
N ASP A 255 14.37 -3.94 22.51
CA ASP A 255 15.18 -3.31 23.58
C ASP A 255 15.51 -1.84 23.28
N ALA A 256 15.35 -1.41 22.03
CA ALA A 256 15.53 -0.01 21.63
C ALA A 256 14.32 0.88 21.97
N VAL A 257 13.18 0.30 22.34
CA VAL A 257 11.93 1.04 22.57
C VAL A 257 11.40 0.72 23.96
N ASP A 258 11.87 1.48 24.95
CA ASP A 258 11.27 1.49 26.28
C ASP A 258 9.94 2.27 26.31
N ALA A 259 9.25 2.26 27.46
CA ALA A 259 7.97 2.95 27.62
C ALA A 259 8.05 4.47 27.35
N ALA A 260 9.18 5.11 27.65
CA ALA A 260 9.36 6.55 27.41
C ALA A 260 9.59 6.84 25.92
N VAL A 261 10.36 6.01 25.22
CA VAL A 261 10.54 6.06 23.76
C VAL A 261 9.21 5.84 23.06
N LEU A 262 8.48 4.80 23.46
CA LEU A 262 7.17 4.48 22.91
C LEU A 262 6.19 5.65 23.05
N THR A 263 6.08 6.23 24.25
CA THR A 263 5.22 7.39 24.53
C THR A 263 5.59 8.57 23.63
N ARG A 264 6.88 8.85 23.47
CA ARG A 264 7.39 9.94 22.63
C ARG A 264 7.08 9.71 21.16
N VAL A 265 7.30 8.50 20.65
CA VAL A 265 7.01 8.14 19.26
C VAL A 265 5.52 8.23 18.98
N GLN A 266 4.68 7.71 19.87
CA GLN A 266 3.22 7.83 19.75
C GLN A 266 2.75 9.28 19.74
N ALA A 267 3.33 10.15 20.58
CA ALA A 267 3.01 11.57 20.57
C ALA A 267 3.36 12.24 19.23
N VAL A 268 4.52 11.91 18.66
CA VAL A 268 4.93 12.41 17.34
C VAL A 268 4.03 11.87 16.23
N CYS A 269 3.69 10.58 16.24
CA CYS A 269 2.73 9.98 15.30
C CYS A 269 1.35 10.66 15.36
N LYS A 270 0.84 10.96 16.57
CA LYS A 270 -0.42 11.69 16.77
C LYS A 270 -0.34 13.12 16.24
N GLN A 271 0.75 13.82 16.51
CA GLN A 271 0.97 15.18 16.00
C GLN A 271 1.00 15.20 14.45
N LEU A 272 1.78 14.30 13.84
CA LEU A 272 1.89 14.19 12.39
C LEU A 272 0.55 13.80 11.75
N SER A 273 -0.19 12.88 12.36
CA SER A 273 -1.53 12.49 11.89
C SER A 273 -2.52 13.65 11.93
N ALA A 274 -2.47 14.50 12.97
CA ALA A 274 -3.28 15.71 13.04
C ALA A 274 -2.92 16.73 11.94
N GLN A 275 -1.63 16.86 11.60
CA GLN A 275 -1.17 17.70 10.51
C GLN A 275 -1.65 17.18 9.15
N LEU A 276 -1.54 15.87 8.91
CA LEU A 276 -2.04 15.24 7.68
C LEU A 276 -3.55 15.44 7.50
N ALA A 277 -4.33 15.29 8.58
CA ALA A 277 -5.78 15.52 8.54
C ALA A 277 -6.15 16.97 8.16
N SER A 278 -5.31 17.95 8.50
CA SER A 278 -5.54 19.36 8.14
C SER A 278 -5.14 19.73 6.71
N ASP A 279 -4.41 18.85 6.01
CA ASP A 279 -3.77 19.15 4.71
C ASP A 279 -3.91 17.98 3.71
N ALA A 280 -5.05 17.29 3.74
CA ALA A 280 -5.26 16.04 3.00
C ALA A 280 -5.13 16.21 1.48
N ASP A 281 -5.50 17.36 0.91
CA ASP A 281 -5.43 17.58 -0.53
C ASP A 281 -4.02 17.90 -1.03
N SER A 282 -3.22 18.66 -0.26
CA SER A 282 -1.85 19.04 -0.67
C SER A 282 -0.87 17.87 -0.62
N ASN A 283 -1.18 16.84 0.17
CA ASN A 283 -0.37 15.63 0.30
C ASN A 283 -0.82 14.49 -0.63
N ALA A 284 -1.82 14.73 -1.47
CA ALA A 284 -2.32 13.74 -2.41
C ALA A 284 -1.36 13.52 -3.58
N LEU A 285 -1.15 12.26 -3.95
CA LEU A 285 -0.39 11.86 -5.14
C LEU A 285 -1.28 11.07 -6.09
N VAL A 286 -0.87 11.00 -7.36
CA VAL A 286 -1.49 10.14 -8.36
C VAL A 286 -0.68 8.86 -8.48
N VAL A 287 -1.34 7.71 -8.35
CA VAL A 287 -0.79 6.40 -8.70
C VAL A 287 -1.09 6.14 -10.16
N GLU A 288 -0.05 6.10 -10.98
CA GLU A 288 -0.14 5.84 -12.42
C GLU A 288 0.45 4.48 -12.81
N GLN A 289 1.19 3.84 -11.91
CA GLN A 289 1.99 2.67 -12.21
C GLN A 289 1.82 1.58 -11.15
N LEU A 290 1.80 0.35 -11.65
CA LEU A 290 1.87 -0.88 -10.88
C LEU A 290 3.22 -1.54 -11.11
N TRP A 291 3.75 -2.15 -10.07
CA TRP A 291 4.98 -2.92 -10.11
C TRP A 291 4.66 -4.39 -9.87
N HIS A 292 5.17 -5.27 -10.73
CA HIS A 292 5.33 -6.68 -10.43
C HIS A 292 6.77 -6.91 -10.00
N VAL A 293 6.95 -7.45 -8.80
CA VAL A 293 8.25 -7.56 -8.13
C VAL A 293 8.51 -9.02 -7.79
N ASP A 294 9.66 -9.54 -8.22
CA ASP A 294 10.18 -10.84 -7.80
C ASP A 294 11.03 -10.71 -6.52
N GLU A 295 10.47 -11.11 -5.38
CA GLU A 295 11.10 -11.04 -4.06
C GLU A 295 11.84 -12.34 -3.67
N SER A 296 11.96 -13.32 -4.58
CA SER A 296 12.50 -14.65 -4.22
C SER A 296 13.96 -14.64 -3.77
N HIS A 297 14.72 -13.57 -4.04
CA HIS A 297 16.13 -13.43 -3.64
C HIS A 297 16.38 -12.36 -2.59
N TYR A 298 15.38 -11.52 -2.31
CA TYR A 298 15.42 -10.45 -1.33
C TYR A 298 13.99 -10.11 -0.94
N ILE A 299 13.66 -10.16 0.35
CA ILE A 299 12.39 -9.63 0.87
C ILE A 299 12.51 -8.10 0.96
N ARG A 300 12.81 -7.50 -0.18
CA ARG A 300 12.77 -6.08 -0.49
C ARG A 300 12.28 -5.96 -1.92
N PRO A 301 11.59 -4.87 -2.30
CA PRO A 301 11.32 -4.54 -3.69
C PRO A 301 12.58 -4.06 -4.43
N THR A 302 13.72 -4.70 -4.18
CA THR A 302 14.95 -4.59 -4.98
C THR A 302 15.06 -5.74 -5.97
N GLY A 303 14.06 -6.60 -6.04
CA GLY A 303 13.92 -7.64 -7.05
C GLY A 303 13.82 -7.07 -8.47
N HIS A 304 13.84 -7.95 -9.48
CA HIS A 304 13.58 -7.52 -10.84
C HIS A 304 12.14 -6.98 -10.93
N THR A 305 12.01 -5.67 -11.08
CA THR A 305 10.72 -4.97 -11.14
C THR A 305 10.27 -4.79 -12.58
N SER A 306 9.07 -5.30 -12.90
CA SER A 306 8.37 -4.98 -14.14
C SER A 306 7.34 -3.89 -13.88
N VAL A 307 7.43 -2.79 -14.64
CA VAL A 307 6.53 -1.64 -14.51
C VAL A 307 5.36 -1.75 -15.50
N VAL A 308 4.16 -1.47 -15.02
CA VAL A 308 2.91 -1.51 -15.80
C VAL A 308 2.11 -0.23 -15.53
N SER A 309 1.81 0.54 -16.56
CA SER A 309 0.97 1.75 -16.43
C SER A 309 -0.51 1.39 -16.28
N LEU A 310 -1.22 2.13 -15.43
CA LEU A 310 -2.68 2.12 -15.32
C LEU A 310 -3.33 2.85 -16.49
N GLY A 311 -4.52 2.41 -16.85
CA GLY A 311 -5.34 2.99 -17.92
C GLY A 311 -5.31 2.18 -19.22
N PRO A 312 -6.25 2.46 -20.13
CA PRO A 312 -6.24 1.86 -21.45
C PRO A 312 -4.92 2.19 -22.15
N ARG A 313 -4.32 1.21 -22.85
CA ARG A 313 -3.16 1.50 -23.71
C ARG A 313 -3.55 2.61 -24.69
N GLU A 314 -2.90 3.77 -24.59
CA GLU A 314 -2.90 4.72 -25.69
C GLU A 314 -2.29 3.98 -26.89
N THR A 315 -3.13 3.62 -27.86
CA THR A 315 -2.63 3.23 -29.16
C THR A 315 -1.94 4.46 -29.72
N SER A 316 -0.61 4.42 -29.72
CA SER A 316 0.23 5.45 -30.31
C SER A 316 -0.37 5.88 -31.65
N ARG A 317 -0.88 7.12 -31.73
CA ARG A 317 -1.21 7.73 -33.02
C ARG A 317 0.04 7.63 -33.87
N PRO A 318 -0.01 7.06 -35.09
CA PRO A 318 1.14 7.12 -35.98
C PRO A 318 1.42 8.60 -36.22
N THR A 319 2.61 9.04 -35.83
CA THR A 319 3.12 10.36 -36.18
C THR A 319 3.26 10.38 -37.70
N SER A 320 2.26 10.89 -38.40
CA SER A 320 2.37 11.20 -39.82
C SER A 320 3.32 12.39 -39.97
N LYS A 321 4.63 12.13 -39.95
CA LYS A 321 5.63 12.98 -40.57
C LYS A 321 6.09 12.30 -41.85
N ALA A 322 5.35 12.53 -42.92
CA ALA A 322 5.85 12.41 -44.28
C ALA A 322 4.98 13.27 -45.19
N LEU A 323 5.46 14.47 -45.52
CA LEU A 323 5.41 15.08 -46.85
C LEU A 323 5.87 16.54 -46.77
N SER A 324 7.18 16.73 -46.84
CA SER A 324 7.75 17.90 -47.53
C SER A 324 9.21 17.61 -47.90
N ALA A 325 9.41 16.96 -49.04
CA ALA A 325 10.57 17.18 -49.91
C ALA A 325 10.42 16.31 -51.16
N SER A 326 10.03 16.92 -52.29
CA SER A 326 10.85 16.90 -53.52
C SER A 326 10.12 17.53 -54.70
N ARG A 327 10.80 18.54 -55.26
CA ARG A 327 10.69 19.21 -56.56
C ARG A 327 9.61 20.27 -56.73
#